data_AF-A0A958S0M6-F1
#
_entry.id   AF-A0A958S0M6-F1
#
_cell.length_a   1.000
_cell.length_b   1.000
_cell.length_c   1.000
_cell.angle_alpha   90.00
_cell.angle_beta   90.00
_cell.angle_gamma   90.00
#
_symmetry.space_group_name_H-M   'P 1'
#
loop_
_entity.id
_entity.type
_entity.pdbx_description
1 polymer ?
#
loop_
_entity_poly.entity_id
_entity_poly.type
_entity_poly.pdbx_seq_one_letter_code
_entity_poly.pdbx_strand_id
1 'polypeptide(L)'
;MKTKIALSILILAVFYSCASMFNGMVLPNQCKKCAVLNRINNDTIFKNEGCGSENTRLEEDAKIQAYDLSRNGYNLCDLEVVCESWRKDPEKTTE
;
A
#
# COMPACT_ATOMS: atom_id res chain seq x y z
N MET A 1 -8.93 12.51 37.74
CA MET A 1 -9.12 13.29 36.49
C MET A 1 -8.00 13.02 35.47
N LYS A 2 -6.72 13.10 35.86
CA LYS A 2 -5.57 12.81 34.98
C LYS A 2 -5.54 11.39 34.37
N THR A 3 -5.91 10.37 35.14
CA THR A 3 -5.98 8.96 34.68
C THR A 3 -7.06 8.71 33.63
N LYS A 4 -8.21 9.41 33.70
CA LYS A 4 -9.28 9.28 32.70
C LYS A 4 -8.87 9.89 31.36
N ILE A 5 -8.18 11.04 31.39
CA ILE A 5 -7.65 11.71 30.20
C ILE A 5 -6.55 10.86 29.54
N ALA A 6 -5.64 10.30 30.34
CA ALA A 6 -4.59 9.41 29.84
C ALA A 6 -5.18 8.14 29.16
N LEU A 7 -6.24 7.57 29.74
CA LEU A 7 -6.93 6.42 29.15
C LEU A 7 -7.63 6.78 27.84
N SER A 8 -8.29 7.94 27.76
CA SER A 8 -8.90 8.43 26.51
C SER A 8 -7.86 8.62 25.40
N ILE A 9 -6.70 9.20 25.72
CA ILE A 9 -5.61 9.40 24.75
C ILE A 9 -5.06 8.04 24.26
N LEU A 10 -4.91 7.08 25.18
CA LEU A 10 -4.45 5.73 24.83
C LEU A 10 -5.42 5.03 23.86
N ILE A 11 -6.73 5.14 24.11
CA ILE A 11 -7.75 4.54 23.23
C ILE A 11 -7.72 5.19 21.84
N LEU A 12 -7.61 6.51 21.75
CA LEU A 12 -7.49 7.23 20.47
C LEU A 12 -6.22 6.83 19.69
N ALA A 13 -5.11 6.58 20.38
CA ALA A 13 -3.87 6.15 19.74
C ALA A 13 -3.98 4.75 19.08
N VAL A 14 -4.79 3.84 19.64
CA VAL A 14 -4.95 2.47 19.11
C VAL A 14 -5.76 2.45 17.80
N PHE A 15 -6.61 3.45 17.55
CA PHE A 15 -7.42 3.54 16.33
C PHE A 15 -6.76 4.29 15.17
N TYR A 16 -5.52 4.77 15.32
CA TYR A 16 -4.86 5.58 14.29
C TYR A 16 -4.49 4.78 13.02
N SER A 17 -4.42 3.44 13.11
CA SER A 17 -3.96 2.56 12.01
C SER A 17 -5.01 1.57 11.50
N CYS A 18 -6.30 1.96 11.48
CA CYS A 18 -7.40 1.06 11.09
C CYS A 18 -7.47 0.68 9.61
N ALA A 19 -6.69 1.32 8.72
CA ALA A 19 -6.79 1.11 7.28
C ALA A 19 -6.53 -0.35 6.85
N SER A 20 -5.55 -1.01 7.47
CA SER A 20 -5.21 -2.41 7.18
C SER A 20 -6.30 -3.38 7.64
N MET A 21 -6.87 -3.13 8.82
CA MET A 21 -7.97 -3.94 9.36
C MET A 21 -9.26 -3.75 8.55
N PHE A 22 -9.56 -2.52 8.13
CA PHE A 22 -10.74 -2.22 7.32
C PHE A 22 -10.66 -2.87 5.94
N ASN A 23 -9.52 -2.76 5.24
CA ASN A 23 -9.35 -3.37 3.92
C ASN A 23 -9.37 -4.90 4.01
N GLY A 24 -8.80 -5.49 5.06
CA GLY A 24 -8.87 -6.94 5.29
C GLY A 24 -10.29 -7.46 5.56
N MET A 25 -11.15 -6.67 6.20
CA MET A 25 -12.51 -7.09 6.57
C MET A 25 -13.55 -6.77 5.50
N VAL A 26 -13.52 -5.57 4.92
CA VAL A 26 -14.56 -5.08 3.99
C VAL A 26 -14.24 -5.47 2.55
N LEU A 27 -12.95 -5.59 2.20
CA LEU A 27 -12.47 -5.79 0.85
C LEU A 27 -11.42 -6.92 0.76
N PRO A 28 -11.67 -8.11 1.34
CA PRO A 28 -10.65 -9.16 1.49
C PRO A 28 -10.07 -9.65 0.15
N ASN A 29 -10.84 -9.54 -0.93
CA ASN A 29 -10.43 -9.97 -2.26
C ASN A 29 -10.01 -8.81 -3.19
N GLN A 30 -9.98 -7.57 -2.71
CA GLN A 30 -9.45 -6.46 -3.49
C GLN A 30 -7.94 -6.48 -3.44
N CYS A 31 -7.34 -6.68 -4.60
CA CYS A 31 -5.91 -6.68 -4.81
C CYS A 31 -5.47 -5.37 -5.46
N LYS A 32 -4.26 -4.95 -5.13
CA LYS A 32 -3.58 -3.84 -5.77
C LYS A 32 -2.13 -4.21 -6.01
N LYS A 33 -1.61 -3.79 -7.15
CA LYS A 33 -0.21 -3.88 -7.54
C LYS A 33 0.24 -2.48 -7.88
N CYS A 34 1.34 -2.03 -7.32
CA CYS A 34 1.98 -0.80 -7.73
C CYS A 34 3.40 -1.09 -8.20
N ALA A 35 3.86 -0.32 -9.18
CA ALA A 35 5.17 -0.44 -9.76
C ALA A 35 5.78 0.95 -9.99
N VAL A 36 7.11 1.01 -9.95
CA VAL A 36 7.87 2.16 -10.45
C VAL A 36 8.46 1.77 -11.78
N LEU A 37 8.06 2.47 -12.83
CA LEU A 37 8.53 2.28 -14.20
C LEU A 37 9.55 3.35 -14.55
N ASN A 38 10.51 3.00 -15.39
CA ASN A 38 11.31 3.97 -16.12
C ASN A 38 10.59 4.32 -17.43
N ARG A 39 10.23 5.59 -17.63
CA ARG A 39 9.46 6.07 -18.79
C ARG A 39 10.24 6.03 -20.10
N ILE A 40 11.57 5.99 -20.05
CA ILE A 40 12.43 6.01 -21.24
C ILE A 40 12.40 4.64 -21.94
N ASN A 41 12.49 3.56 -21.17
CA ASN A 41 12.62 2.20 -21.69
C ASN A 41 11.46 1.27 -21.28
N ASN A 42 10.52 1.78 -20.48
CA ASN A 42 9.37 1.06 -19.94
C ASN A 42 9.73 -0.10 -19.00
N ASP A 43 10.94 -0.08 -18.40
CA ASP A 43 11.38 -1.11 -17.47
C ASP A 43 10.72 -0.95 -16.10
N THR A 44 10.30 -2.07 -15.51
CA THR A 44 9.83 -2.10 -14.12
C THR A 44 11.02 -2.20 -13.17
N ILE A 45 11.27 -1.13 -12.40
CA ILE A 45 12.40 -1.05 -11.46
C ILE A 45 11.98 -1.58 -10.07
N PHE A 46 10.73 -1.33 -9.69
CA PHE A 46 10.16 -1.78 -8.43
C PHE A 46 8.73 -2.26 -8.64
N LYS A 47 8.32 -3.25 -7.85
CA LYS A 47 6.94 -3.74 -7.81
C LYS A 47 6.60 -4.17 -6.39
N ASN A 48 5.42 -3.80 -5.92
CA ASN A 48 4.76 -4.38 -4.76
C ASN A 48 3.31 -4.75 -5.09
N GLU A 49 2.77 -5.72 -4.35
CA GLU A 49 1.45 -6.28 -4.59
C GLU A 49 0.88 -6.82 -3.29
N GLY A 50 -0.43 -6.70 -3.10
CA GLY A 50 -1.11 -7.21 -1.92
C GLY A 50 -2.63 -7.19 -2.09
N CYS A 51 -3.31 -8.06 -1.35
CA CYS A 51 -4.77 -8.16 -1.32
C CYS A 51 -5.30 -7.98 0.10
N GLY A 52 -6.56 -7.54 0.22
CA GLY A 52 -7.22 -7.39 1.53
C GLY A 52 -6.43 -6.46 2.45
N SER A 53 -5.96 -6.96 3.60
CA SER A 53 -5.18 -6.15 4.54
C SER A 53 -3.84 -5.68 3.97
N GLU A 54 -3.23 -6.45 3.07
CA GLU A 54 -1.97 -6.12 2.40
C GLU A 54 -2.16 -5.06 1.30
N ASN A 55 -3.40 -4.82 0.87
CA ASN A 55 -3.75 -3.69 0.00
C ASN A 55 -3.81 -2.37 0.79
N THR A 56 -2.76 -2.08 1.55
CA THR A 56 -2.63 -0.88 2.36
C THR A 56 -1.26 -0.28 2.09
N ARG A 57 -1.21 1.02 1.80
CA ARG A 57 0.03 1.80 1.56
C ARG A 57 0.90 1.38 0.36
N LEU A 58 0.48 0.39 -0.45
CA LEU A 58 1.25 -0.06 -1.62
C LEU A 58 1.67 1.08 -2.58
N GLU A 59 0.79 2.06 -2.80
CA GLU A 59 1.12 3.23 -3.64
C GLU A 59 2.06 4.22 -2.95
N GLU A 60 1.92 4.39 -1.62
CA GLU A 60 2.84 5.23 -0.84
C GLU A 60 4.24 4.64 -0.87
N ASP A 61 4.37 3.33 -0.69
CA ASP A 61 5.64 2.62 -0.74
C ASP A 61 6.29 2.73 -2.13
N ALA A 62 5.49 2.63 -3.20
CA ALA A 62 5.99 2.84 -4.56
C ALA A 62 6.48 4.28 -4.80
N LYS A 63 5.78 5.30 -4.23
CA LYS A 63 6.22 6.70 -4.29
C LYS A 63 7.50 6.95 -3.51
N ILE A 64 7.62 6.37 -2.30
CA ILE A 64 8.85 6.42 -1.50
C ILE A 64 10.00 5.78 -2.29
N GLN A 65 9.76 4.63 -2.90
CA GLN A 65 10.77 3.95 -3.70
C GLN A 65 11.21 4.77 -4.92
N ALA A 66 10.28 5.43 -5.62
CA ALA A 66 10.60 6.32 -6.73
C ALA A 66 11.46 7.52 -6.26
N TYR A 67 11.14 8.08 -5.10
CA TYR A 67 11.95 9.12 -4.48
C TYR A 67 13.36 8.63 -4.13
N ASP A 68 13.50 7.45 -3.52
CA ASP A 68 14.81 6.88 -3.17
C ASP A 68 15.64 6.54 -4.42
N LEU A 69 15.03 6.04 -5.48
CA LEU A 69 15.68 5.80 -6.77
C LEU A 69 16.20 7.11 -7.37
N SER A 70 15.43 8.20 -7.26
CA SER A 70 15.85 9.52 -7.75
C SER A 70 17.11 10.06 -7.05
N ARG A 71 17.39 9.58 -5.84
CA ARG A 71 18.60 9.93 -5.07
C ARG A 71 19.79 9.05 -5.40
N ASN A 72 19.56 7.89 -6.03
CA ASN A 72 20.55 6.83 -6.26
C ASN A 72 20.89 6.64 -7.75
N GLY A 73 20.78 7.70 -8.55
CA GLY A 73 21.25 7.71 -9.95
C GLY A 73 20.16 7.56 -11.01
N TYR A 74 18.89 7.42 -10.63
CA TYR A 74 17.77 7.62 -11.54
C TYR A 74 17.34 9.08 -11.54
N ASN A 75 16.77 9.56 -12.65
CA ASN A 75 16.18 10.88 -12.72
C ASN A 75 14.68 10.78 -12.37
N LEU A 76 14.21 11.59 -11.42
CA LEU A 76 12.82 11.58 -10.97
C LEU A 76 11.82 11.82 -12.13
N CYS A 77 12.18 12.63 -13.12
CA CYS A 77 11.33 12.93 -14.29
C CYS A 77 11.13 11.71 -15.21
N ASP A 78 12.02 10.73 -15.10
CA ASP A 78 12.00 9.49 -15.88
C ASP A 78 11.33 8.35 -15.12
N LEU A 79 10.87 8.57 -13.87
CA LEU A 79 10.19 7.57 -13.06
C LEU A 79 8.67 7.81 -13.06
N GLU A 80 7.91 6.73 -13.19
CA GLU A 80 6.44 6.75 -13.15
C GLU A 80 5.91 5.70 -12.18
N VAL A 81 5.04 6.12 -11.25
CA VAL A 81 4.34 5.18 -10.37
C VAL A 81 3.03 4.78 -11.02
N VAL A 82 2.88 3.50 -11.32
CA VAL A 82 1.66 2.94 -11.92
C VAL A 82 1.05 1.93 -10.95
N CYS A 83 -0.26 2.04 -10.71
CA CYS A 83 -0.99 1.12 -9.86
C CYS A 83 -2.19 0.53 -10.61
N GLU A 84 -2.36 -0.78 -10.46
CA GLU A 84 -3.50 -1.54 -10.95
C GLU A 84 -4.25 -2.15 -9.78
N SER A 85 -5.58 -2.23 -9.88
CA SER A 85 -6.42 -2.83 -8.85
C SER A 85 -7.44 -3.76 -9.49
N TRP A 86 -7.63 -4.92 -8.90
CA TRP A 86 -8.56 -5.95 -9.39
C TRP A 86 -9.13 -6.73 -8.23
N ARG A 87 -10.22 -7.46 -8.47
CA ARG A 87 -10.76 -8.43 -7.52
C ARG A 87 -10.20 -9.81 -7.85
N LYS A 88 -9.64 -10.49 -6.86
CA LYS A 88 -9.36 -11.93 -6.98
C LYS A 88 -10.68 -12.67 -6.87
N ASP A 89 -10.97 -13.54 -7.83
CA ASP A 89 -12.10 -14.45 -7.70
C ASP A 89 -11.91 -15.29 -6.44
N PRO A 90 -12.98 -15.60 -5.68
CA PRO A 90 -12.88 -16.52 -4.57
C PRO A 90 -12.27 -17.82 -5.10
N GLU A 91 -11.23 -18.34 -4.44
CA GLU A 91 -10.75 -19.69 -4.71
C GLU A 91 -11.96 -20.61 -4.66
N LYS A 92 -12.25 -21.30 -5.77
CA LYS A 92 -13.18 -22.43 -5.72
C LYS A 92 -12.60 -23.41 -4.71
N THR A 93 -13.16 -23.45 -3.51
CA THR A 93 -13.05 -24.61 -2.64
C THR A 93 -13.50 -25.80 -3.46
N THR A 94 -12.53 -26.61 -3.88
CA THR A 94 -12.78 -27.93 -4.43
C THR A 94 -13.14 -28.78 -3.21
N GLU A 95 -14.44 -28.86 -2.92
CA GLU A 95 -15.02 -29.95 -2.11
C GLU A 95 -15.04 -31.25 -2.90
#